data_AF-A0A959QE18-F1
#
_entry.id   AF-A0A959QE18-F1
#
_cell.length_a   1.000
_cell.length_b   1.000
_cell.length_c   1.000
_cell.angle_alpha   90.00
_cell.angle_beta   90.00
_cell.angle_gamma   90.00
#
_symmetry.space_group_name_H-M   'P 1'
#
loop_
_entity.id
_entity.type
_entity.pdbx_description
1 polymer ?
#
loop_
_entity_poly.entity_id
_entity_poly.type
_entity_poly.pdbx_seq_one_letter_code
_entity_poly.pdbx_strand_id
1 'polypeptide(L)' 'ARERLANPADPKETILEVMYEVGFNSKSSFNTLFKQQTGLTPSEYKKKHAR' A
#
# COMPACT_ATOMS: atom_id res chain seq x y z
N ALA A 1 3.67 -5.30 -3.66
CA ALA A 1 3.23 -4.00 -3.11
C ALA A 1 2.27 -3.25 -4.04
N ARG A 2 2.74 -2.73 -5.20
CA ARG A 2 1.92 -1.87 -6.09
C ARG A 2 0.67 -2.57 -6.62
N GLU A 3 0.81 -3.78 -7.14
CA GLU A 3 -0.29 -4.54 -7.74
C GLU A 3 -1.36 -4.95 -6.71
N ARG A 4 -0.94 -5.38 -5.52
CA ARG A 4 -1.82 -5.74 -4.39
C ARG A 4 -2.71 -4.58 -3.94
N LEU A 5 -2.18 -3.36 -3.87
CA LEU A 5 -2.96 -2.19 -3.51
C LEU A 5 -3.84 -1.67 -4.66
N ALA A 6 -3.59 -2.10 -5.90
CA ALA A 6 -4.34 -1.68 -7.09
C ALA A 6 -5.56 -2.58 -7.34
N ASN A 7 -5.40 -3.87 -7.02
CA ASN A 7 -6.44 -4.87 -7.09
C ASN A 7 -6.46 -5.64 -5.76
N PRO A 8 -7.09 -5.08 -4.72
CA PRO A 8 -7.26 -5.80 -3.47
C PRO A 8 -8.16 -7.01 -3.75
N ALA A 9 -7.57 -8.20 -3.88
CA ALA A 9 -8.33 -9.45 -3.95
C ALA A 9 -9.25 -9.59 -2.73
N ASP A 10 -8.82 -9.03 -1.60
CA ASP A 10 -9.60 -8.84 -0.39
C ASP A 10 -9.78 -7.35 -0.07
N PRO A 11 -11.02 -6.81 -0.05
CA PRO A 11 -11.28 -5.41 0.35
C PRO A 11 -10.88 -5.12 1.82
N LYS A 12 -10.68 -6.17 2.61
CA LYS A 12 -10.20 -6.10 4.00
C LYS A 12 -8.69 -5.93 4.12
N GLU A 13 -7.93 -6.22 3.07
CA GLU A 13 -6.46 -6.15 3.09
C GLU A 13 -6.05 -4.70 3.38
N THR A 14 -5.48 -4.48 4.57
CA THR A 14 -5.08 -3.14 5.01
C THR A 14 -3.67 -2.80 4.52
N ILE A 15 -3.36 -1.51 4.46
CA ILE A 15 -2.01 -1.03 4.11
C ILE A 15 -0.96 -1.61 5.08
N LEU A 16 -1.36 -1.88 6.32
CA LEU A 16 -0.55 -2.55 7.34
C LEU A 16 -0.19 -3.98 6.93
N GLU A 17 -1.15 -4.79 6.49
CA GLU A 17 -0.90 -6.16 6.04
C GLU A 17 0.03 -6.19 4.84
N VAL A 18 -0.23 -5.34 3.82
CA VAL A 18 0.64 -5.24 2.66
C VAL A 18 2.06 -4.82 3.06
N MET A 19 2.18 -3.90 4.02
CA MET A 19 3.47 -3.46 4.56
C MET A 19 4.23 -4.62 5.23
N TYR A 20 3.56 -5.40 6.08
CA TYR A 20 4.17 -6.54 6.74
C TYR A 20 4.55 -7.65 5.74
N GLU A 21 3.68 -7.95 4.76
CA GLU A 21 3.95 -8.95 3.72
C GLU A 21 5.16 -8.60 2.86
N VAL A 22 5.39 -7.32 2.58
CA VAL A 22 6.56 -6.89 1.78
C VAL A 22 7.82 -6.69 2.63
N GLY A 23 7.80 -7.09 3.90
CA GLY A 23 8.96 -7.06 4.81
C GLY A 23 9.24 -5.71 5.46
N PHE A 24 8.28 -4.78 5.42
CA PHE A 24 8.41 -3.51 6.13
C PHE A 24 7.84 -3.65 7.55
N ASN A 25 8.66 -3.31 8.54
CA ASN A 25 8.23 -3.30 9.94
C ASN A 25 7.69 -1.93 10.38
N SER A 26 7.82 -0.90 9.52
CA SER A 26 7.54 0.49 9.87
C SER A 26 6.74 1.22 8.79
N LYS A 27 5.61 1.82 9.19
CA LYS A 27 4.73 2.63 8.32
C LYS A 27 5.45 3.80 7.67
N SER A 28 6.37 4.45 8.38
CA SER A 28 7.09 5.62 7.85
C SER A 28 7.99 5.26 6.67
N SER A 29 8.77 4.18 6.82
CA SER A 29 9.64 3.65 5.77
C SER A 29 8.83 3.20 4.55
N PHE A 30 7.74 2.47 4.80
CA PHE A 30 6.85 2.02 3.74
C PHE A 30 6.19 3.19 3.01
N ASN A 31 5.61 4.16 3.74
CA ASN A 31 4.95 5.32 3.13
C ASN A 31 5.92 6.14 2.27
N THR A 32 7.14 6.37 2.77
CA THR A 32 8.17 7.13 2.04
C THR A 32 8.56 6.42 0.76
N LEU A 33 8.88 5.12 0.85
CA LEU A 33 9.34 4.34 -0.29
C LEU A 33 8.22 4.08 -1.30
N PHE A 34 7.00 3.80 -0.82
CA PHE A 34 5.82 3.63 -1.65
C PHE A 34 5.48 4.91 -2.40
N LYS A 35 5.52 6.07 -1.73
CA LYS A 35 5.32 7.37 -2.36
C LYS A 35 6.42 7.70 -3.36
N GLN A 36 7.69 7.39 -3.06
CA GLN A 36 8.77 7.56 -4.04
C GLN A 36 8.59 6.68 -5.28
N GLN A 37 8.13 5.44 -5.11
CA GLN A 37 7.92 4.52 -6.24
C GLN A 37 6.66 4.85 -7.07
N THR A 38 5.56 5.22 -6.43
CA THR A 38 4.24 5.40 -7.08
C THR A 38 3.86 6.86 -7.31
N GLY A 39 4.52 7.80 -6.64
CA GLY A 39 4.12 9.20 -6.54
C GLY A 39 2.97 9.46 -5.56
N LEU A 40 2.35 8.42 -4.99
CA LEU A 40 1.14 8.52 -4.17
C LEU A 40 1.35 7.85 -2.82
N THR A 41 0.68 8.32 -1.77
CA THR A 41 0.69 7.56 -0.51
C THR A 41 -0.11 6.26 -0.67
N PRO A 42 0.21 5.18 0.06
CA PRO A 42 -0.52 3.92 -0.06
C PRO A 42 -2.01 4.07 0.32
N SER A 43 -2.35 5.02 1.19
CA SER A 43 -3.75 5.38 1.48
C SER A 43 -4.45 6.03 0.29
N GLU A 44 -3.79 6.96 -0.40
CA GLU A 44 -4.35 7.58 -1.61
C GLU A 44 -4.48 6.56 -2.74
N TYR A 45 -3.47 5.70 -2.90
CA TYR A 45 -3.49 4.64 -3.90
C TYR A 45 -4.65 3.68 -3.64
N LYS A 46 -4.80 3.18 -2.40
CA LYS A 46 -5.95 2.35 -2.02
C LYS A 46 -7.28 3.07 -2.27
N LYS A 47 -7.41 4.34 -1.88
CA LYS A 47 -8.64 5.12 -2.09
C LYS A 47 -8.97 5.31 -3.58
N LYS A 48 -7.95 5.51 -4.42
CA LYS A 48 -8.11 5.68 -5.88
C LYS A 48 -8.56 4.39 -6.57
N HIS A 49 -8.14 3.24 -6.02
CA HIS A 49 -8.41 1.91 -6.57
C HIS A 49 -9.58 1.17 -5.88
N ALA A 50 -10.07 1.63 -4.73
CA ALA A 50 -11.20 1.06 -4.01
C ALA A 50 -12.57 1.45 -4.60
N ARG A 51 -12.69 1.49 -5.93
CA ARG A 51 -13.92 1.87 -6.64
C ARG A 51 -14.68 0.67 -7.17
#